data_AF-A0A5C6NV18-F1
#
_entry.id   AF-A0A5C6NV18-F1
#
_cell.length_a   1.000
_cell.length_b   1.000
_cell.length_c   1.000
_cell.angle_alpha   90.00
_cell.angle_beta   90.00
_cell.angle_gamma   90.00
#
_symmetry.space_group_name_H-M   'P 1'
#
loop_
_entity.id
_entity.type
_entity.pdbx_description
1 polymer ?
#
loop_
_entity_poly.entity_id
_entity_poly.type
_entity_poly.pdbx_seq_one_letter_code
_entity_poly.pdbx_strand_id
1 'polypeptide(L)'
;MNPDVTAMRTMVLRGLPVLLGDDPSDFYNTCFDCDSDETWAQVSVGVLTVVPEDEQLVPNQLHLQPISTAIIVEGAIVMDDVQNLPEALCLLFGLSYALHLDYPTP
;
A
#
# COMPACT_ATOMS: atom_id res chain seq x y z
N MET A 1 -3.73 -17.69 6.96
CA MET A 1 -2.80 -17.70 5.81
C MET A 1 -1.42 -18.15 6.30
N ASN A 2 -0.58 -18.81 5.49
CA ASN A 2 0.78 -19.15 5.93
C ASN A 2 1.64 -17.87 5.94
N PRO A 3 2.24 -17.45 7.08
CA PRO A 3 2.97 -16.19 7.19
C PRO A 3 4.14 -16.11 6.20
N ASP A 4 4.79 -17.23 5.90
CA ASP A 4 5.90 -17.31 4.94
C ASP A 4 5.46 -16.96 3.50
N VAL A 5 4.29 -17.46 3.09
CA VAL A 5 3.71 -17.16 1.78
C VAL A 5 3.32 -15.68 1.66
N THR A 6 2.81 -15.09 2.73
CA THR A 6 2.42 -13.67 2.75
C THR A 6 3.64 -12.77 2.69
N ALA A 7 4.72 -13.13 3.40
CA ALA A 7 6.00 -12.45 3.35
C ALA A 7 6.60 -12.48 1.93
N MET A 8 6.63 -13.66 1.31
CA MET A 8 7.10 -13.81 -0.07
C MET A 8 6.29 -12.94 -1.05
N ARG A 9 4.95 -12.97 -0.97
CA ARG A 9 4.08 -12.14 -1.82
C ARG A 9 4.33 -10.65 -1.61
N THR A 10 4.42 -10.21 -0.36
CA THR A 10 4.68 -8.81 -0.01
C THR A 10 6.01 -8.35 -0.59
N MET A 11 7.06 -9.16 -0.46
CA MET A 11 8.39 -8.86 -0.99
C MET A 11 8.39 -8.75 -2.51
N VAL A 12 7.78 -9.71 -3.22
CA VAL A 12 7.68 -9.69 -4.68
C VAL A 12 6.91 -8.47 -5.16
N LEU A 13 5.77 -8.17 -4.53
CA LEU A 13 4.92 -7.05 -4.91
C LEU A 13 5.58 -5.69 -4.65
N ARG A 14 6.29 -5.52 -3.53
CA ARG A 14 7.07 -4.31 -3.27
C ARG A 14 8.21 -4.10 -4.28
N GLY A 15 8.70 -5.17 -4.93
CA GLY A 15 9.66 -5.08 -6.02
C GLY A 15 9.07 -4.72 -7.38
N LEU A 16 7.75 -4.69 -7.54
CA LEU A 16 7.10 -4.46 -8.83
C LEU A 16 7.37 -3.05 -9.40
N PRO A 17 7.27 -1.95 -8.64
CA PRO A 17 7.60 -0.62 -9.17
C PRO A 17 9.06 -0.54 -9.66
N VAL A 18 9.99 -1.13 -8.88
CA VAL A 18 11.41 -1.20 -9.25
C VAL A 18 11.62 -1.96 -10.57
N LEU A 19 10.87 -3.05 -10.79
CA LEU A 19 10.91 -3.81 -12.04
C LEU A 19 10.38 -3.01 -13.24
N LEU A 20 9.39 -2.14 -13.01
CA LEU A 20 8.78 -1.30 -14.03
C LEU A 20 9.57 0.00 -14.30
N GLY A 21 10.53 0.33 -13.43
CA GLY A 21 11.33 1.55 -13.50
C GLY A 21 10.72 2.74 -12.77
N ASP A 22 9.71 2.50 -11.93
CA ASP A 22 8.98 3.51 -11.17
C ASP A 22 9.58 3.68 -9.75
N ASP A 23 9.30 4.82 -9.10
CA ASP A 23 9.64 5.04 -7.70
C ASP A 23 8.58 4.37 -6.78
N PRO A 24 8.96 3.36 -5.97
CA PRO A 24 8.01 2.71 -5.06
C PRO A 24 7.53 3.63 -3.92
N SER A 25 8.24 4.73 -3.64
CA SER A 25 7.97 5.62 -2.50
C SER A 25 6.66 6.39 -2.67
N ASP A 26 6.26 6.67 -3.91
CA ASP A 26 5.02 7.39 -4.22
C ASP A 26 3.78 6.48 -4.11
N PHE A 27 3.99 5.16 -4.16
CA PHE A 27 2.92 4.16 -4.19
C PHE A 27 2.72 3.47 -2.83
N TYR A 28 3.80 3.06 -2.15
CA TYR A 28 3.73 2.37 -0.87
C TYR A 28 3.93 3.34 0.29
N ASN A 29 2.84 3.65 0.99
CA ASN A 29 2.81 4.58 2.11
C ASN A 29 2.71 3.84 3.44
N THR A 30 3.17 4.45 4.53
CA THR A 30 3.06 3.89 5.89
C THR A 30 2.77 5.01 6.87
N CYS A 31 1.79 4.80 7.75
CA CYS A 31 1.42 5.73 8.82
C CYS A 31 1.16 4.96 10.13
N PHE A 32 1.10 5.68 11.23
CA PHE A 32 0.65 5.17 12.52
C PHE A 32 -0.88 5.18 12.62
N ASP A 33 -1.43 4.38 13.54
CA ASP A 33 -2.88 4.33 13.79
C ASP A 33 -3.46 5.59 14.45
N CYS A 34 -2.61 6.42 15.06
CA CYS A 34 -3.00 7.72 15.62
C CYS A 34 -2.85 8.91 14.66
N ASP A 35 -2.28 8.68 13.48
CA ASP A 35 -2.15 9.71 12.45
C ASP A 35 -3.54 10.07 11.94
N SER A 36 -4.07 11.18 12.46
CA SER A 36 -5.46 11.61 12.22
C SER A 36 -5.61 12.57 11.03
N ASP A 37 -4.50 13.03 10.44
CA ASP A 37 -4.49 14.15 9.49
C ASP A 37 -3.43 14.03 8.37
N GLU A 38 -2.92 12.82 8.05
CA GLU A 38 -2.08 12.69 6.86
C GLU A 38 -2.92 12.87 5.59
N THR A 39 -2.71 14.02 4.95
CA THR A 39 -3.37 14.37 3.70
C THR A 39 -2.63 13.70 2.55
N TRP A 40 -3.20 12.62 2.03
CA TRP A 40 -2.70 11.90 0.85
C TRP A 40 -2.95 12.63 -0.47
N ALA A 41 -3.23 13.93 -0.46
CA ALA A 41 -3.67 14.69 -1.65
C ALA A 41 -2.69 14.64 -2.84
N GLN A 42 -1.41 14.31 -2.60
CA GLN A 42 -0.41 14.15 -3.65
C GLN A 42 -0.37 12.72 -4.23
N VAL A 43 -0.99 11.75 -3.57
CA VAL A 43 -1.02 10.34 -3.98
C VAL A 43 -2.15 10.13 -4.99
N SER A 44 -1.79 9.92 -6.25
CA SER A 44 -2.74 9.58 -7.30
C SER A 44 -3.34 8.19 -7.10
N VAL A 45 -2.50 7.18 -6.87
CA VAL A 45 -2.89 5.82 -6.53
C VAL A 45 -1.83 5.25 -5.59
N GLY A 46 -2.25 4.62 -4.49
CA GLY A 46 -1.30 4.04 -3.54
C GLY A 46 -1.92 3.04 -2.59
N VAL A 47 -1.04 2.32 -1.89
CA VAL A 47 -1.40 1.41 -0.80
C VAL A 47 -0.80 1.94 0.49
N LEU A 48 -1.64 2.16 1.48
CA LEU A 48 -1.25 2.59 2.82
C LEU A 48 -1.17 1.39 3.75
N THR A 49 -0.10 1.32 4.53
CA THR A 49 0.07 0.36 5.62
C THR A 49 -0.02 1.09 6.95
N VAL A 50 -0.94 0.67 7.81
CA VAL A 50 -1.13 1.24 9.15
C VAL A 50 -0.40 0.36 10.16
N VAL A 51 0.49 0.96 10.93
CA VAL A 51 1.31 0.25 11.93
C VAL A 51 1.06 0.82 13.34
N PRO A 52 1.34 0.05 14.41
CA PRO A 52 1.23 0.55 15.78
C PRO A 52 2.24 1.67 16.06
N GLU A 53 1.87 2.64 16.91
CA GLU A 53 2.77 3.74 17.36
C GLU A 53 4.13 3.26 17.90
N ASP A 54 4.14 2.07 18.50
CA ASP A 54 5.33 1.47 19.12
C ASP A 54 6.30 0.85 18.09
N GLU A 55 5.92 0.77 16.80
CA GLU A 55 6.81 0.29 15.75
C GLU A 55 7.80 1.36 15.26
N GLN A 56 9.04 0.95 15.02
CA GLN A 56 10.02 1.82 14.37
C GLN A 56 9.80 1.82 12.86
N LEU A 57 9.51 2.99 12.28
CA LEU A 57 9.48 3.19 10.83
C LEU A 57 10.92 3.18 10.28
N VAL A 58 11.46 1.99 9.98
CA VAL A 58 12.69 1.88 9.20
C VAL A 58 12.39 1.79 7.70
N PRO A 59 13.21 2.44 6.85
CA PRO A 59 13.04 2.38 5.40
C PRO A 59 13.02 0.92 4.92
N ASN A 60 12.09 0.61 4.01
CA ASN A 60 11.92 -0.71 3.41
C ASN A 60 11.47 -1.84 4.38
N GLN A 61 10.97 -1.52 5.58
CA GLN A 61 10.31 -2.52 6.41
C GLN A 61 9.09 -3.11 5.70
N LEU A 62 8.96 -4.43 5.72
CA LEU A 62 7.89 -5.14 5.03
C LEU A 62 6.55 -5.11 5.78
N HIS A 63 6.53 -4.71 7.06
CA HIS A 63 5.34 -4.67 7.93
C HIS A 63 4.42 -5.88 7.71
N LEU A 64 4.93 -7.08 8.02
CA LEU A 64 4.22 -8.35 7.71
C LEU A 64 2.97 -8.59 8.57
N GLN A 65 2.80 -7.81 9.63
CA GLN A 65 1.66 -7.84 10.54
C GLN A 65 1.20 -6.41 10.81
N PRO A 66 0.70 -5.70 9.79
CA PRO A 66 0.19 -4.35 9.99
C PRO A 66 -1.11 -4.42 10.80
N ILE A 67 -1.51 -3.31 11.41
CA ILE A 67 -2.85 -3.18 11.99
C ILE A 67 -3.88 -3.30 10.88
N SER A 68 -3.63 -2.62 9.78
CA SER A 68 -4.51 -2.60 8.62
C SER A 68 -3.77 -2.12 7.37
N THR A 69 -4.37 -2.35 6.21
CA THR A 69 -3.97 -1.73 4.96
C THR A 69 -5.15 -1.03 4.30
N ALA A 70 -4.87 0.02 3.55
CA ALA A 70 -5.86 0.82 2.86
C ALA A 70 -5.41 1.14 1.43
N ILE A 71 -6.38 1.45 0.57
CA ILE A 71 -6.16 1.82 -0.82
C ILE A 71 -6.49 3.30 -0.97
N ILE A 72 -5.55 4.06 -1.53
CA ILE A 72 -5.67 5.48 -1.81
C ILE A 72 -5.89 5.66 -3.32
N VAL A 73 -6.89 6.44 -3.69
CA VAL A 73 -7.12 6.91 -5.06
C VAL A 73 -7.45 8.41 -5.01
N GLU A 74 -6.74 9.21 -5.80
CA GLU A 74 -6.84 10.67 -5.87
C GLU A 74 -6.79 11.34 -4.48
N GLY A 75 -5.91 10.82 -3.62
CA GLY A 75 -5.69 11.29 -2.26
C GLY A 75 -6.79 10.97 -1.25
N ALA A 76 -7.79 10.17 -1.62
CA ALA A 76 -8.81 9.67 -0.73
C ALA A 76 -8.62 8.17 -0.45
N ILE A 77 -8.84 7.77 0.81
CA ILE A 77 -8.96 6.35 1.15
C ILE A 77 -10.29 5.84 0.58
N VAL A 78 -10.22 4.95 -0.41
CA VAL A 78 -11.41 4.37 -1.07
C VAL A 78 -11.78 3.00 -0.50
N MET A 79 -10.82 2.31 0.12
CA MET A 79 -11.02 1.06 0.84
C MET A 79 -10.06 1.01 2.03
N ASP A 80 -10.57 0.62 3.19
CA ASP A 80 -9.83 0.43 4.43
C ASP A 80 -10.07 -0.98 4.99
N ASP A 81 -9.48 -1.25 6.16
CA ASP A 81 -9.58 -2.54 6.85
C ASP A 81 -9.17 -3.77 6.01
N VAL A 82 -8.27 -3.57 5.05
CA VAL A 82 -7.75 -4.65 4.21
C VAL A 82 -6.65 -5.38 4.98
N GLN A 83 -6.68 -6.72 4.95
CA GLN A 83 -5.87 -7.54 5.85
C GLN A 83 -4.36 -7.40 5.63
N ASN A 84 -3.90 -7.23 4.39
CA ASN A 84 -2.47 -7.20 4.05
C ASN A 84 -2.22 -6.61 2.66
N LEU A 85 -0.97 -6.23 2.42
CA LEU A 85 -0.53 -5.62 1.16
C LEU A 85 -0.82 -6.48 -0.09
N PRO A 86 -0.59 -7.81 -0.11
CA PRO A 86 -1.00 -8.64 -1.24
C PRO A 86 -2.48 -8.57 -1.57
N GLU A 87 -3.35 -8.54 -0.56
CA GLU A 87 -4.80 -8.41 -0.76
C GLU A 87 -5.18 -7.02 -1.25
N ALA A 88 -4.61 -5.96 -0.67
CA ALA A 88 -4.83 -4.58 -1.11
C ALA A 88 -4.45 -4.38 -2.58
N LEU A 89 -3.35 -4.98 -3.04
CA LEU A 89 -2.95 -4.93 -4.46
C LEU A 89 -3.91 -5.70 -5.38
N CYS A 90 -4.39 -6.88 -4.96
CA CYS A 90 -5.41 -7.60 -5.71
C CYS A 90 -6.69 -6.77 -5.89
N LEU A 91 -7.14 -6.11 -4.81
CA LEU A 91 -8.30 -5.23 -4.84
C LEU A 91 -8.05 -4.00 -5.70
N LEU A 92 -6.86 -3.39 -5.61
CA LEU A 92 -6.49 -2.26 -6.44
C LEU A 92 -6.54 -2.61 -7.93
N PHE A 93 -6.02 -3.77 -8.36
CA PHE A 93 -6.16 -4.19 -9.76
C PHE A 93 -7.63 -4.32 -10.20
N GLY A 94 -8.49 -4.79 -9.30
CA GLY A 94 -9.94 -4.82 -9.53
C GLY A 94 -10.55 -3.42 -9.66
N LEU A 95 -10.14 -2.48 -8.79
CA LEU A 95 -10.56 -1.07 -8.85
C LEU A 95 -10.06 -0.39 -10.12
N SER A 96 -8.79 -0.59 -10.51
CA SER A 96 -8.23 -0.08 -11.76
C SER A 96 -9.05 -0.52 -12.96
N TYR A 97 -9.48 -1.78 -12.98
CA TYR A 97 -10.38 -2.29 -14.03
C TYR A 97 -11.78 -1.67 -13.96
N ALA A 98 -12.40 -1.63 -12.77
CA ALA A 98 -13.78 -1.18 -12.59
C ALA A 98 -13.96 0.33 -12.82
N LEU A 99 -12.96 1.13 -12.44
CA LEU A 99 -12.97 2.59 -12.55
C LEU A 99 -12.27 3.08 -13.83
N HIS A 100 -11.71 2.17 -14.64
CA HIS A 100 -10.93 2.50 -15.83
C HIS A 100 -9.79 3.49 -15.52
N LEU A 101 -9.03 3.19 -14.47
CA LEU A 101 -7.89 4.03 -14.06
C LEU A 101 -6.78 3.91 -15.10
N ASP A 102 -6.26 5.07 -15.52
CA ASP A 102 -5.05 5.13 -16.34
C ASP A 102 -3.82 4.75 -15.49
N TYR A 103 -2.86 4.08 -16.12
CA TYR A 103 -1.56 3.87 -15.50
C TYR A 103 -0.82 5.20 -15.37
N PRO A 104 -0.17 5.50 -14.24
CA PRO A 104 0.59 6.74 -14.08
C PRO A 104 1.65 6.87 -15.18
N THR A 105 1.71 8.02 -15.85
CA THR A 105 2.79 8.29 -16.80
C THR A 105 4.04 8.75 -16.03
N PRO A 106 5.23 8.22 -16.34
CA PRO A 106 6.49 8.66 -15.76
C PRO A 106 6.85 10.11 -16.12
#